data_AF-A0A833ERW6-F1
#
_entry.id   AF-A0A833ERW6-F1
#
_cell.length_a   1.000
_cell.length_b   1.000
_cell.length_c   1.000
_cell.angle_alpha   90.00
_cell.angle_beta   90.00
_cell.angle_gamma   90.00
#
_symmetry.space_group_name_H-M   'P 1'
#
loop_
_entity.id
_entity.type
_entity.pdbx_description
1 polymer ?
#
loop_
_entity_poly.entity_id
_entity_poly.type
_entity_poly.pdbx_seq_one_letter_code
_entity_poly.pdbx_strand_id
1 'polypeptide(L)'
;PAIVLYGSIKKKPPIPTLITSVLAAAVLALIFQSYTTTDVVQALYKGFHTDMAVWVPAVPESVATLTNRGGLYELNEAITIAFMIFIYIGAIDHINAMSIVVHRLFFFAKSRARTILSSLVATALTNSMTSNQYATSFVVGDAFMSKYDEMKIPRKVLSRSLEDTVTMLESVGPWTTTSVFMVATLGVPWADYWHWQLLSLINFIIAPTLAILGIGCFYHEIDRKGK
;
A
#
# COMPACT_ATOMS: atom_id res chain seq x y z
N PRO A 1 23.31 5.49 -6.26
CA PRO A 1 23.31 4.58 -5.08
C PRO A 1 23.76 5.24 -3.77
N ALA A 2 24.92 5.91 -3.72
CA ALA A 2 25.46 6.49 -2.48
C ALA A 2 24.51 7.50 -1.80
N ILE A 3 23.85 8.36 -2.60
CA ILE A 3 22.86 9.33 -2.11
C ILE A 3 21.68 8.64 -1.44
N VAL A 4 21.15 7.58 -2.06
CA VAL A 4 20.02 6.79 -1.52
C VAL A 4 20.42 6.08 -0.23
N LEU A 5 21.60 5.45 -0.20
CA LEU A 5 22.12 4.80 1.00
C LEU A 5 22.30 5.79 2.15
N TYR A 6 22.91 6.94 1.87
CA TYR A 6 23.07 8.00 2.86
C TYR A 6 21.72 8.51 3.37
N GLY A 7 20.77 8.77 2.47
CA GLY A 7 19.43 9.22 2.82
C GLY A 7 18.68 8.20 3.68
N SER A 8 18.81 6.91 3.36
CA SER A 8 18.21 5.80 4.13
C SER A 8 18.80 5.70 5.54
N ILE A 9 20.14 5.71 5.67
CA ILE A 9 20.83 5.68 6.98
C ILE A 9 20.43 6.89 7.84
N LYS A 10 20.30 8.07 7.23
CA LYS A 10 19.89 9.30 7.91
C LYS A 10 18.37 9.45 8.06
N LYS A 11 17.57 8.45 7.67
CA LYS A 11 16.10 8.47 7.74
C LYS A 11 15.49 9.72 7.09
N LYS A 12 16.09 10.19 5.99
CA LYS A 12 15.56 11.34 5.24
C LYS A 12 14.28 10.94 4.48
N PRO A 13 13.39 11.90 4.18
CA PRO A 13 12.21 11.63 3.37
C PRO A 13 12.58 10.96 2.03
N PRO A 14 11.90 9.86 1.64
CA PRO A 14 12.25 9.09 0.45
C PRO A 14 12.14 9.89 -0.85
N ILE A 15 11.06 10.65 -1.04
CA ILE A 15 10.79 11.38 -2.28
C ILE A 15 11.93 12.37 -2.62
N PRO A 16 12.32 13.32 -1.75
CA PRO A 16 13.46 14.19 -2.00
C PRO A 16 14.78 13.42 -2.22
N THR A 17 14.99 12.33 -1.49
CA THR A 17 16.22 11.51 -1.60
C THR A 17 16.32 10.84 -2.98
N LEU A 18 15.21 10.32 -3.49
CA LEU A 18 15.18 9.70 -4.82
C LEU A 18 15.34 10.74 -5.93
N ILE A 19 14.62 11.87 -5.85
CA ILE A 19 14.74 12.96 -6.84
C ILE A 19 16.19 13.49 -6.90
N THR A 20 16.80 13.75 -5.75
CA THR A 20 18.21 14.20 -5.69
C THR A 20 19.17 13.16 -6.25
N SER A 21 18.92 11.87 -6.01
CA SER A 21 19.72 10.80 -6.61
C SER A 21 19.57 10.73 -8.13
N VAL A 22 18.35 10.91 -8.67
CA VAL A 22 18.09 10.91 -10.12
C VAL A 22 18.75 12.12 -10.78
N LEU A 23 18.62 13.31 -10.19
CA LEU A 23 19.27 14.52 -10.70
C LEU A 23 20.80 14.39 -10.70
N ALA A 24 21.38 13.88 -9.61
CA ALA A 24 22.80 13.62 -9.56
C ALA A 24 23.24 12.59 -10.61
N ALA A 25 22.46 11.53 -10.83
CA ALA A 25 22.74 10.54 -11.87
C ALA A 25 22.69 11.16 -13.28
N ALA A 26 21.72 12.03 -13.56
CA ALA A 26 21.63 12.77 -14.83
C ALA A 26 22.86 13.66 -15.06
N VAL A 27 23.32 14.38 -14.03
CA VAL A 27 24.53 15.22 -14.13
C VAL A 27 25.77 14.35 -14.37
N LEU A 28 25.91 13.24 -13.66
CA LEU A 28 27.04 12.33 -13.86
C LEU A 28 27.04 11.71 -15.26
N ALA A 29 25.87 11.37 -15.80
CA ALA A 29 25.73 10.83 -17.15
C ALA A 29 26.20 11.84 -18.21
N LEU A 30 25.93 13.13 -18.05
CA LEU A 30 26.37 14.16 -19.01
C LEU A 30 27.85 14.53 -18.89
N ILE A 31 28.44 14.40 -17.71
CA ILE A 31 29.85 14.77 -17.48
C ILE A 31 30.80 13.61 -17.76
N PHE A 32 30.46 12.41 -17.33
CA PHE A 32 31.36 11.26 -17.32
C PHE A 32 31.03 10.17 -18.35
N GLN A 33 29.83 10.20 -18.95
CA GLN A 33 29.41 9.22 -19.94
C GLN A 33 29.13 9.93 -21.27
N SER A 34 29.26 9.22 -22.39
CA SER A 34 29.03 9.76 -23.74
C SER A 34 27.53 9.83 -24.09
N TYR A 35 26.73 10.38 -23.17
CA TYR A 35 25.28 10.56 -23.37
C TYR A 35 24.93 12.02 -23.63
N THR A 36 23.98 12.24 -24.52
CA THR A 36 23.42 13.57 -24.79
C THR A 36 22.29 13.91 -23.81
N THR A 37 21.94 15.20 -23.70
CA THR A 37 20.77 15.63 -22.92
C THR A 37 19.48 14.97 -23.41
N THR A 38 19.36 14.73 -24.71
CA THR A 38 18.23 14.00 -25.30
C THR A 38 18.18 12.55 -24.83
N ASP A 39 19.33 11.86 -24.72
CA ASP A 39 19.38 10.48 -24.23
C ASP A 39 18.96 10.41 -22.76
N VAL A 40 19.41 11.34 -21.92
CA VAL A 40 19.03 11.39 -20.51
C VAL A 40 17.51 11.59 -20.35
N VAL A 41 16.92 12.50 -21.14
CA VAL A 41 15.47 12.73 -21.12
C VAL A 41 14.71 11.50 -21.63
N GLN A 42 15.18 10.85 -22.70
CA GLN A 42 14.58 9.61 -23.20
C GLN A 42 14.67 8.49 -22.16
N ALA A 43 15.79 8.36 -21.46
CA ALA A 43 15.97 7.37 -20.41
C ALA A 43 15.01 7.59 -19.23
N LEU A 44 14.72 8.85 -18.87
CA LEU A 44 13.72 9.18 -17.84
C LEU A 44 12.28 8.90 -18.32
N TYR A 45 11.99 9.22 -19.58
CA TYR A 45 10.65 9.08 -20.14
C TYR A 45 10.31 7.63 -20.48
N LYS A 46 11.09 6.97 -21.33
CA LYS A 46 10.84 5.61 -21.81
C LYS A 46 11.57 4.53 -21.02
N GLY A 47 12.55 4.91 -20.21
CA GLY A 47 13.44 3.96 -19.54
C GLY A 47 14.78 3.87 -20.24
N PHE A 48 15.81 3.49 -19.49
CA PHE A 48 17.11 3.20 -20.07
C PHE A 48 17.05 1.90 -20.86
N HIS A 49 17.58 1.91 -22.07
CA HIS A 49 17.84 0.70 -22.85
C HIS A 49 19.34 0.53 -23.05
N THR A 50 19.82 -0.71 -22.93
CA THR A 50 21.23 -1.08 -23.16
C THR A 50 21.75 -0.63 -24.52
N ASP A 51 20.87 -0.54 -25.53
CA ASP A 51 21.22 -0.07 -26.89
C ASP A 51 21.65 1.40 -26.91
N MET A 52 21.25 2.18 -25.90
CA MET A 52 21.71 3.56 -25.73
C MET A 52 23.21 3.60 -25.37
N ALA A 53 23.74 2.54 -24.74
CA ALA A 53 25.13 2.43 -24.31
C ALA A 53 26.06 1.91 -25.41
N VAL A 54 26.08 2.57 -26.57
CA VAL A 54 26.86 2.16 -27.76
C VAL A 54 28.38 2.08 -27.47
N TRP A 55 28.84 2.79 -26.45
CA TRP A 55 30.24 2.80 -25.99
C TRP A 55 30.63 1.59 -25.12
N VAL A 56 29.66 0.74 -24.73
CA VAL A 56 29.91 -0.48 -23.95
C VAL A 56 29.97 -1.68 -24.90
N PRO A 57 31.11 -2.39 -25.01
CA PRO A 57 31.33 -3.41 -26.05
C PRO A 57 30.49 -4.69 -25.88
N ALA A 58 30.09 -5.04 -24.65
CA ALA A 58 29.19 -6.15 -24.39
C ALA A 58 28.47 -5.93 -23.05
N VAL A 59 27.15 -5.96 -23.06
CA VAL A 59 26.34 -5.91 -21.84
C VAL A 59 25.85 -7.33 -21.51
N PRO A 60 26.15 -7.88 -20.32
CA PRO A 60 25.61 -9.16 -19.91
C PRO A 60 24.07 -9.16 -19.91
N GLU A 61 23.46 -10.28 -20.27
CA GLU A 61 21.99 -10.42 -20.34
C GLU A 61 21.30 -10.13 -18.98
N SER A 62 21.95 -10.50 -17.87
CA SER A 62 21.48 -10.18 -16.52
C SER A 62 21.47 -8.68 -16.23
N VAL A 63 22.37 -7.91 -16.84
CA VAL A 63 22.39 -6.44 -16.70
C VAL A 63 21.31 -5.85 -17.60
N ALA A 64 21.20 -6.33 -18.84
CA ALA A 64 20.19 -5.86 -19.79
C ALA A 64 18.76 -6.04 -19.26
N THR A 65 18.45 -7.19 -18.67
CA THR A 65 17.14 -7.44 -18.04
C THR A 65 16.86 -6.53 -16.84
N LEU A 66 17.89 -6.15 -16.07
CA LEU A 66 17.74 -5.25 -14.92
C LEU A 66 17.60 -3.78 -15.32
N THR A 67 18.28 -3.35 -16.38
CA THR A 67 18.28 -1.95 -16.81
C THR A 67 17.16 -1.63 -17.77
N ASN A 68 16.72 -2.59 -18.60
CA ASN A 68 15.66 -2.41 -19.59
C ASN A 68 14.27 -2.67 -18.97
N ARG A 69 13.93 -1.92 -17.91
CA ARG A 69 12.66 -2.08 -17.16
C ARG A 69 11.64 -0.98 -17.43
N GLY A 70 11.90 -0.14 -18.43
CA GLY A 70 11.03 0.98 -18.75
C GLY A 70 11.23 2.20 -17.85
N GLY A 71 10.50 3.26 -18.17
CA GLY A 71 10.53 4.55 -17.48
C GLY A 71 9.12 5.03 -17.12
N LEU A 72 8.94 6.34 -17.06
CA LEU A 72 7.63 6.93 -16.76
C LEU A 72 6.52 6.46 -17.72
N TYR A 73 6.85 6.19 -18.98
CA TYR A 73 5.92 5.76 -20.02
C TYR A 73 5.29 4.39 -19.72
N GLU A 74 6.08 3.42 -19.25
CA GLU A 74 5.57 2.09 -18.88
C GLU A 74 4.64 2.15 -17.66
N LEU A 75 4.71 3.24 -16.87
CA LEU A 75 3.81 3.49 -15.75
C LEU A 75 2.54 4.27 -16.13
N ASN A 76 2.36 4.67 -17.40
CA ASN A 76 1.24 5.51 -17.81
C ASN A 76 -0.13 4.85 -17.55
N GLU A 77 -0.23 3.55 -17.81
CA GLU A 77 -1.45 2.78 -17.52
C GLU A 77 -1.76 2.80 -16.02
N ALA A 78 -0.77 2.50 -15.18
CA ALA A 78 -0.91 2.52 -13.72
C ALA A 78 -1.29 3.91 -13.20
N ILE A 79 -0.66 4.97 -13.73
CA ILE A 79 -0.96 6.36 -13.37
C ILE A 79 -2.41 6.70 -13.76
N THR A 80 -2.84 6.34 -14.96
CA THR A 80 -4.21 6.60 -15.44
C THR A 80 -5.25 5.89 -14.58
N ILE A 81 -5.03 4.61 -14.27
CA ILE A 81 -5.90 3.83 -13.39
C ILE A 81 -5.94 4.46 -12.00
N ALA A 82 -4.79 4.87 -11.45
CA ALA A 82 -4.73 5.54 -10.16
C ALA A 82 -5.53 6.86 -10.14
N PHE A 83 -5.46 7.68 -11.19
CA PHE A 83 -6.27 8.89 -11.30
C PHE A 83 -7.77 8.60 -11.29
N MET A 84 -8.21 7.58 -12.04
CA MET A 84 -9.62 7.16 -12.07
C MET A 84 -10.10 6.71 -10.69
N ILE A 85 -9.25 5.94 -9.99
CA ILE A 85 -9.52 5.51 -8.61
C ILE A 85 -9.65 6.73 -7.69
N PHE A 86 -8.74 7.70 -7.72
CA PHE A 86 -8.83 8.88 -6.85
C PHE A 86 -10.05 9.76 -7.12
N ILE A 87 -10.47 9.90 -8.38
CA ILE A 87 -11.71 10.61 -8.74
C ILE A 87 -12.92 9.87 -8.15
N TYR A 88 -12.96 8.55 -8.28
CA TYR A 88 -14.01 7.71 -7.71
C TYR A 88 -14.08 7.82 -6.18
N ILE A 89 -12.93 7.77 -5.50
CA ILE A 89 -12.82 7.93 -4.05
C ILE A 89 -13.37 9.30 -3.63
N GLY A 90 -12.96 10.37 -4.32
CA GLY A 90 -13.43 11.73 -4.04
C GLY A 90 -14.95 11.86 -4.21
N ALA A 91 -15.53 11.20 -5.21
CA ALA A 91 -16.99 11.18 -5.42
C ALA A 91 -17.72 10.45 -4.28
N ILE A 92 -17.20 9.32 -3.82
CA ILE A 92 -17.76 8.54 -2.69
C ILE A 92 -17.70 9.30 -1.37
N ASP A 93 -16.60 10.01 -1.14
CA ASP A 93 -16.43 10.84 0.06
C ASP A 93 -17.41 12.03 0.05
N HIS A 94 -17.58 12.67 -1.11
CA HIS A 94 -18.51 13.81 -1.25
C HIS A 94 -19.97 13.45 -0.94
N ILE A 95 -20.42 12.24 -1.29
CA ILE A 95 -21.79 11.78 -0.98
C ILE A 95 -21.94 11.21 0.44
N ASN A 96 -20.89 11.28 1.26
CA ASN A 96 -20.85 10.78 2.63
C ASN A 96 -21.21 9.28 2.75
N ALA A 97 -20.99 8.50 1.68
CA ALA A 97 -21.33 7.08 1.65
C ALA A 97 -20.50 6.28 2.68
N MET A 98 -19.25 6.70 2.94
CA MET A 98 -18.35 6.05 3.89
C MET A 98 -18.91 6.04 5.30
N SER A 99 -19.34 7.21 5.80
CA SER A 99 -19.96 7.32 7.12
C SER A 99 -21.22 6.47 7.23
N ILE A 100 -22.05 6.44 6.18
CA ILE A 100 -23.30 5.66 6.16
C ILE A 100 -23.02 4.14 6.21
N VAL A 101 -22.05 3.66 5.42
CA VAL A 101 -21.67 2.24 5.37
C VAL A 101 -21.11 1.81 6.73
N VAL A 102 -20.20 2.60 7.31
CA VAL A 102 -19.61 2.30 8.62
C VAL A 102 -20.67 2.33 9.72
N HIS A 103 -21.59 3.30 9.70
CA HIS A 103 -22.67 3.36 10.68
C HIS A 103 -23.62 2.16 10.62
N ARG A 104 -23.90 1.64 9.41
CA ARG A 104 -24.75 0.47 9.24
C ARG A 104 -24.11 -0.83 9.73
N LEU A 105 -22.78 -0.89 9.80
CA LEU A 105 -22.03 -2.06 10.26
C LEU A 105 -22.01 -2.22 11.80
N PHE A 106 -22.43 -1.21 12.57
CA PHE A 106 -22.58 -1.31 14.04
C PHE A 106 -23.69 -2.25 14.51
N PHE A 107 -24.66 -2.60 13.65
CA PHE A 107 -25.87 -3.31 14.10
C PHE A 107 -25.62 -4.76 14.58
N PHE A 108 -24.44 -5.31 14.29
CA PHE A 108 -24.09 -6.70 14.63
C PHE A 108 -23.21 -6.86 15.89
N ALA A 109 -22.78 -5.77 16.52
CA ALA A 109 -21.81 -5.74 17.61
C ALA A 109 -22.45 -5.92 19.01
N LYS A 110 -23.01 -7.10 19.28
CA LYS A 110 -23.64 -7.44 20.58
C LYS A 110 -22.71 -8.14 21.59
N SER A 111 -21.51 -8.55 21.16
CA SER A 111 -20.51 -9.20 22.02
C SER A 111 -19.09 -8.72 21.68
N ARG A 112 -18.11 -8.94 22.58
CA ARG A 112 -16.72 -8.49 22.37
C ARG A 112 -16.13 -9.03 21.06
N ALA A 113 -16.20 -10.34 20.84
CA ALA A 113 -15.75 -10.98 19.61
C ALA A 113 -16.47 -10.45 18.36
N ARG A 114 -17.80 -10.26 18.44
CA ARG A 114 -18.58 -9.69 17.32
C ARG A 114 -18.21 -8.25 17.01
N THR A 115 -17.82 -7.46 18.01
CA THR A 115 -17.36 -6.07 17.80
C THR A 115 -16.05 -6.06 17.02
N ILE A 116 -15.12 -6.96 17.36
CA ILE A 116 -13.84 -7.11 16.64
C ILE A 116 -14.10 -7.57 15.20
N LEU A 117 -14.90 -8.63 15.01
CA LEU A 117 -15.27 -9.11 13.67
C LEU A 117 -15.97 -8.02 12.83
N SER A 118 -16.89 -7.26 13.42
CA SER A 118 -17.54 -6.14 12.74
C SER A 118 -16.53 -5.08 12.31
N SER A 119 -15.52 -4.77 13.13
CA SER A 119 -14.46 -3.84 12.72
C SER A 119 -13.57 -4.40 11.61
N LEU A 120 -13.22 -5.70 11.63
CA LEU A 120 -12.47 -6.34 10.54
C LEU A 120 -13.26 -6.24 9.22
N VAL A 121 -14.53 -6.65 9.22
CA VAL A 121 -15.39 -6.58 8.03
C VAL A 121 -15.60 -5.14 7.57
N ALA A 122 -15.83 -4.21 8.50
CA ALA A 122 -16.00 -2.79 8.16
C ALA A 122 -14.75 -2.21 7.54
N THR A 123 -13.59 -2.55 8.08
CA THR A 123 -12.30 -2.15 7.53
C THR A 123 -12.11 -2.71 6.12
N ALA A 124 -12.40 -4.00 5.91
CA ALA A 124 -12.26 -4.63 4.61
C ALA A 124 -13.16 -3.99 3.55
N LEU A 125 -14.43 -3.77 3.88
CA LEU A 125 -15.40 -3.15 2.97
C LEU A 125 -15.04 -1.68 2.69
N THR A 126 -14.71 -0.92 3.73
CA THR A 126 -14.33 0.49 3.60
C THR A 126 -13.07 0.64 2.74
N ASN A 127 -12.06 -0.21 2.96
CA ASN A 127 -10.84 -0.19 2.14
C ASN A 127 -11.12 -0.66 0.71
N SER A 128 -11.97 -1.66 0.52
CA SER A 128 -12.35 -2.11 -0.82
C SER A 128 -13.06 -1.03 -1.63
N MET A 129 -13.87 -0.19 -0.98
CA MET A 129 -14.59 0.90 -1.66
C MET A 129 -13.71 2.13 -1.89
N THR A 130 -12.77 2.41 -0.98
CA THR A 130 -11.95 3.64 -1.04
C THR A 130 -10.55 3.42 -1.57
N SER A 131 -10.05 2.19 -1.70
CA SER A 131 -8.66 1.88 -2.06
C SER A 131 -7.63 2.81 -1.39
N ASN A 132 -7.90 3.24 -0.16
CA ASN A 132 -7.10 4.19 0.58
C ASN A 132 -6.98 3.73 2.02
N GLN A 133 -5.83 3.11 2.29
CA GLN A 133 -5.51 2.56 3.60
C GLN A 133 -5.57 3.58 4.74
N TYR A 134 -5.11 4.81 4.49
CA TYR A 134 -5.02 5.84 5.53
C TYR A 134 -6.40 6.36 5.88
N ALA A 135 -7.17 6.78 4.85
CA ALA A 135 -8.54 7.25 5.05
C ALA A 135 -9.41 6.19 5.72
N THR A 136 -9.32 4.93 5.27
CA THR A 136 -10.06 3.83 5.87
C THR A 136 -9.72 3.63 7.35
N SER A 137 -8.43 3.62 7.69
CA SER A 137 -7.99 3.43 9.07
C SER A 137 -8.48 4.54 10.00
N PHE A 138 -8.48 5.79 9.54
CA PHE A 138 -9.01 6.92 10.31
C PHE A 138 -10.53 6.83 10.51
N VAL A 139 -11.29 6.62 9.43
CA VAL A 139 -12.76 6.60 9.47
C VAL A 139 -13.27 5.43 10.31
N VAL A 140 -12.77 4.22 10.07
CA VAL A 140 -13.23 3.03 10.81
C VAL A 140 -12.71 3.06 12.24
N GLY A 141 -11.48 3.54 12.45
CA GLY A 141 -10.90 3.71 13.77
C GLY A 141 -11.71 4.65 14.65
N ASP A 142 -12.09 5.82 14.13
CA ASP A 142 -12.93 6.79 14.84
C ASP A 142 -14.31 6.21 15.15
N ALA A 143 -14.95 5.61 14.15
CA ALA A 143 -16.31 5.10 14.29
C ALA A 143 -16.40 3.95 15.31
N PHE A 144 -15.43 3.02 15.32
CA PHE A 144 -15.43 1.88 16.26
C PHE A 144 -14.85 2.20 17.63
N MET A 145 -14.19 3.35 17.81
CA MET A 145 -13.52 3.73 19.06
C MET A 145 -14.47 3.65 20.26
N SER A 146 -15.60 4.34 20.18
CA SER A 146 -16.61 4.39 21.26
C SER A 146 -17.17 3.01 21.58
N LYS A 147 -17.39 2.16 20.57
CA LYS A 147 -17.94 0.82 20.79
C LYS A 147 -16.93 -0.12 21.44
N TYR A 148 -15.65 -0.01 21.10
CA TYR A 148 -14.58 -0.75 21.76
C TYR A 148 -14.46 -0.36 23.24
N ASP A 149 -14.56 0.92 23.55
CA ASP A 149 -14.54 1.43 24.92
C ASP A 149 -15.75 0.93 25.73
N GLU A 150 -16.97 1.01 25.16
CA GLU A 150 -18.21 0.48 25.77
C GLU A 150 -18.11 -1.03 26.09
N MET A 151 -17.53 -1.79 25.16
CA MET A 151 -17.38 -3.25 25.28
C MET A 151 -16.15 -3.65 26.13
N LYS A 152 -15.41 -2.68 26.67
CA LYS A 152 -14.17 -2.86 27.45
C LYS A 152 -13.12 -3.67 26.69
N ILE A 153 -12.92 -3.35 25.41
CA ILE A 153 -11.89 -3.94 24.54
C ILE A 153 -10.73 -2.94 24.42
N PRO A 154 -9.46 -3.33 24.67
CA PRO A 154 -8.33 -2.43 24.54
C PRO A 154 -8.20 -1.84 23.13
N ARG A 155 -7.96 -0.53 23.02
CA ARG A 155 -7.77 0.18 21.74
C ARG A 155 -6.61 -0.36 20.89
N LYS A 156 -5.63 -1.04 21.51
CA LYS A 156 -4.59 -1.78 20.77
C LYS A 156 -5.15 -2.93 19.94
N VAL A 157 -6.25 -3.55 20.36
CA VAL A 157 -6.95 -4.58 19.58
C VAL A 157 -7.61 -3.92 18.37
N LEU A 158 -8.24 -2.76 18.54
CA LEU A 158 -8.78 -1.98 17.41
C LEU A 158 -7.68 -1.63 16.41
N SER A 159 -6.58 -1.01 16.87
CA SER A 159 -5.44 -0.66 16.01
C SER A 159 -4.87 -1.88 15.28
N ARG A 160 -4.70 -3.00 15.98
CA ARG A 160 -4.27 -4.26 15.38
C ARG A 160 -5.26 -4.76 14.33
N SER A 161 -6.56 -4.75 14.62
CA SER A 161 -7.60 -5.23 13.69
C SER A 161 -7.69 -4.38 12.42
N LEU A 162 -7.49 -3.07 12.55
CA LEU A 162 -7.38 -2.18 11.39
C LEU A 162 -6.18 -2.58 10.52
N GLU A 163 -5.00 -2.71 11.12
CA GLU A 163 -3.76 -3.07 10.42
C GLU A 163 -3.81 -4.47 9.78
N ASP A 164 -4.32 -5.45 10.53
CA ASP A 164 -4.49 -6.84 10.07
C ASP A 164 -5.38 -6.90 8.81
N THR A 165 -6.33 -5.98 8.66
CA THR A 165 -7.25 -5.98 7.52
C THR A 165 -6.77 -5.08 6.39
N VAL A 166 -6.56 -3.79 6.67
CA VAL A 166 -6.25 -2.79 5.63
C VAL A 166 -4.98 -3.19 4.87
N THR A 167 -3.90 -3.42 5.60
CA THR A 167 -2.56 -3.64 5.03
C THR A 167 -2.52 -4.95 4.23
N MET A 168 -3.20 -5.99 4.72
CA MET A 168 -3.25 -7.28 4.03
C MET A 168 -4.18 -7.24 2.80
N LEU A 169 -5.24 -6.42 2.81
CA LEU A 169 -6.16 -6.29 1.69
C LEU A 169 -5.60 -5.43 0.56
N GLU A 170 -4.75 -4.46 0.89
CA GLU A 170 -4.13 -3.58 -0.10
C GLU A 170 -3.41 -4.34 -1.21
N SER A 171 -2.67 -5.40 -0.91
CA SER A 171 -1.98 -6.17 -1.97
C SER A 171 -2.86 -7.18 -2.70
N VAL A 172 -4.04 -7.50 -2.17
CA VAL A 172 -4.94 -8.55 -2.67
C VAL A 172 -6.04 -7.96 -3.56
N GLY A 173 -6.57 -6.78 -3.24
CA GLY A 173 -7.66 -6.17 -4.00
C GLY A 173 -7.21 -5.74 -5.41
N PRO A 174 -7.83 -6.18 -6.51
CA PRO A 174 -7.33 -5.92 -7.86
C PRO A 174 -7.32 -4.43 -8.26
N TRP A 175 -8.14 -3.62 -7.60
CA TRP A 175 -8.34 -2.19 -7.86
C TRP A 175 -7.67 -1.29 -6.82
N THR A 176 -6.83 -1.83 -5.94
CA THR A 176 -6.05 -1.02 -4.98
C THR A 176 -4.85 -0.39 -5.68
N THR A 177 -4.38 0.75 -5.15
CA THR A 177 -3.18 1.41 -5.69
C THR A 177 -1.97 0.49 -5.62
N THR A 178 -1.87 -0.31 -4.55
CA THR A 178 -0.78 -1.28 -4.35
C THR A 178 -0.79 -2.38 -5.42
N SER A 179 -1.94 -3.00 -5.68
CA SER A 179 -2.05 -4.07 -6.69
C SER A 179 -1.80 -3.57 -8.11
N VAL A 180 -2.30 -2.38 -8.44
CA VAL A 180 -2.06 -1.73 -9.75
C VAL A 180 -0.56 -1.47 -9.95
N PHE A 181 0.12 -0.96 -8.90
CA PHE A 181 1.56 -0.77 -8.94
C PHE A 181 2.32 -2.09 -9.11
N MET A 182 1.90 -3.16 -8.43
CA MET A 182 2.53 -4.48 -8.55
C MET A 182 2.36 -5.08 -9.95
N VAL A 183 1.16 -5.02 -10.55
CA VAL A 183 0.92 -5.48 -11.93
C VAL A 183 1.84 -4.75 -12.91
N ALA A 184 1.90 -3.42 -12.81
CA ALA A 184 2.72 -2.61 -13.70
C ALA A 184 4.23 -2.85 -13.52
N THR A 185 4.69 -3.05 -12.28
CA THR A 185 6.13 -3.22 -12.00
C THR A 185 6.63 -4.63 -12.32
N LEU A 186 5.82 -5.65 -12.06
CA LEU A 186 6.20 -7.05 -12.26
C LEU A 186 5.85 -7.56 -13.66
N GLY A 187 4.94 -6.90 -14.37
CA GLY A 187 4.42 -7.37 -15.66
C GLY A 187 3.58 -8.64 -15.54
N VAL A 188 3.12 -8.98 -14.32
CA VAL A 188 2.33 -10.18 -14.04
C VAL A 188 0.88 -9.76 -13.76
N PRO A 189 -0.11 -10.33 -14.47
CA PRO A 189 -1.52 -10.08 -14.20
C PRO A 189 -1.90 -10.37 -12.75
N TRP A 190 -2.82 -9.59 -12.20
CA TRP A 190 -3.32 -9.79 -10.83
C TRP A 190 -3.79 -11.23 -10.59
N ALA A 191 -4.53 -11.80 -11.56
CA ALA A 191 -5.08 -13.15 -11.51
C ALA A 191 -4.03 -14.23 -11.21
N ASP A 192 -2.79 -14.00 -11.67
CA ASP A 192 -1.70 -14.97 -11.57
C ASP A 192 -0.96 -14.87 -10.24
N TYR A 193 -0.87 -13.67 -9.62
CA TYR A 193 -0.11 -13.48 -8.39
C TYR A 193 -0.92 -13.48 -7.10
N TRP A 194 -2.21 -13.11 -7.12
CA TRP A 194 -2.95 -12.82 -5.87
C TRP A 194 -3.01 -14.03 -4.93
N HIS A 195 -3.10 -15.24 -5.49
CA HIS A 195 -3.13 -16.51 -4.74
C HIS A 195 -1.81 -16.84 -4.01
N TRP A 196 -0.68 -16.26 -4.44
CA TRP A 196 0.62 -16.50 -3.84
C TRP A 196 0.89 -15.64 -2.61
N GLN A 197 -0.02 -14.71 -2.27
CA GLN A 197 0.09 -13.84 -1.10
C GLN A 197 -0.34 -14.57 0.18
N LEU A 198 0.35 -15.67 0.49
CA LEU A 198 0.00 -16.57 1.59
C LEU A 198 -0.11 -15.83 2.93
N LEU A 199 0.76 -14.86 3.20
CA LEU A 199 0.68 -14.08 4.44
C LEU A 199 -0.65 -13.34 4.55
N SER A 200 -1.06 -12.60 3.51
CA SER A 200 -2.31 -11.86 3.47
C SER A 200 -3.52 -12.79 3.55
N LEU A 201 -3.51 -13.87 2.76
CA LEU A 201 -4.60 -14.84 2.70
C LEU A 201 -4.79 -15.60 4.01
N ILE A 202 -3.69 -16.04 4.63
CA ILE A 202 -3.71 -16.68 5.96
C ILE A 202 -4.22 -15.68 7.00
N ASN A 203 -3.81 -14.41 6.93
CA ASN A 203 -4.23 -13.42 7.91
C ASN A 203 -5.75 -13.19 7.89
N PHE A 204 -6.40 -13.23 6.73
CA PHE A 204 -7.86 -13.15 6.64
C PHE A 204 -8.60 -14.29 7.34
N ILE A 205 -7.92 -15.41 7.62
CA ILE A 205 -8.44 -16.51 8.41
C ILE A 205 -8.04 -16.34 9.88
N ILE A 206 -6.77 -16.09 10.14
CA ILE A 206 -6.21 -16.01 11.50
C ILE A 206 -6.79 -14.86 12.29
N ALA A 207 -6.93 -13.66 11.74
CA ALA A 207 -7.42 -12.50 12.48
C ALA A 207 -8.87 -12.70 12.99
N PRO A 208 -9.84 -13.16 12.15
CA PRO A 208 -11.16 -13.58 12.64
C PRO A 208 -11.11 -14.72 13.66
N THR A 209 -10.28 -15.75 13.45
CA THR A 209 -10.17 -16.88 14.39
C THR A 209 -9.67 -16.42 15.75
N LEU A 210 -8.66 -15.54 15.82
CA LEU A 210 -8.16 -14.98 17.08
C LEU A 210 -9.24 -14.15 17.80
N ALA A 211 -10.04 -13.39 17.05
CA ALA A 211 -11.16 -12.64 17.61
C ALA A 211 -12.25 -13.54 18.20
N ILE A 212 -12.58 -14.66 17.53
CA ILE A 212 -13.58 -15.64 17.99
C ILE A 212 -13.08 -16.39 19.23
N LEU A 213 -11.83 -16.85 19.21
CA LEU A 213 -11.23 -17.59 20.32
C LEU A 213 -10.88 -16.69 21.52
N GLY A 214 -10.90 -15.36 21.34
CA GLY A 214 -10.52 -14.40 22.37
C GLY A 214 -9.01 -14.35 22.66
N ILE A 215 -8.19 -15.00 21.83
CA ILE A 215 -6.75 -15.07 22.00
C ILE A 215 -6.14 -13.74 21.55
N GLY A 216 -5.28 -13.16 22.40
CA GLY A 216 -4.64 -11.87 22.08
C GLY A 216 -5.60 -10.67 22.09
N CYS A 217 -6.77 -10.79 22.72
CA CYS A 217 -7.72 -9.68 22.89
C CYS A 217 -7.49 -8.87 24.18
N PHE A 218 -6.54 -9.29 25.03
CA PHE A 218 -6.06 -8.55 26.21
C PHE A 218 -7.16 -8.05 27.17
N TYR A 219 -8.28 -8.76 27.29
CA TYR A 219 -9.42 -8.34 28.11
C TYR A 219 -9.06 -8.06 29.57
N HIS A 220 -8.10 -8.81 30.12
CA HIS A 220 -7.65 -8.69 31.51
C HIS A 220 -6.95 -7.36 31.86
N GLU A 221 -6.44 -6.61 30.88
CA GLU A 221 -5.74 -5.35 31.16
C GLU A 221 -6.71 -4.20 31.51
N ILE A 222 -7.90 -4.19 30.92
CA ILE A 222 -8.93 -3.19 31.25
C ILE A 222 -9.59 -3.52 32.58
N ASP A 223 -9.82 -4.80 32.87
CA ASP A 223 -10.37 -5.23 34.17
C ASP A 223 -9.44 -4.90 35.35
N ARG A 224 -8.12 -4.75 35.09
CA ARG A 224 -7.13 -4.31 36.08
C ARG A 224 -7.08 -2.79 36.30
N LYS A 225 -7.43 -1.98 35.30
CA LYS A 225 -7.46 -0.51 35.40
C LYS A 225 -8.75 0.03 36.02
N GLY A 226 -9.80 -0.80 36.09
CA GLY A 226 -11.09 -0.47 36.70
C GLY A 226 -11.23 -0.91 38.17
N LYS A 227 -10.18 -1.48 38.77
CA LYS A 227 -10.02 -1.67 40.22
C LYS A 227 -9.06 -0.62 40.75
#